data_AF-A0A934GNH7-F1
#
_entry.id   AF-A0A934GNH7-F1
#
_cell.length_a   1.000
_cell.length_b   1.000
_cell.length_c   1.000
_cell.angle_alpha   90.00
_cell.angle_beta   90.00
_cell.angle_gamma   90.00
#
_symmetry.space_group_name_H-M   'P 1'
#
loop_
_entity.id
_entity.type
_entity.pdbx_description
1 polymer ?
#
loop_
_entity_poly.entity_id
_entity_poly.type
_entity_poly.pdbx_seq_one_letter_code
_entity_poly.pdbx_strand_id
1 'polypeptide(L)'
;MRIVIWLLRATIFVTLFGLAVKNSAPVDVRLYLDAAWQAPLSLVILASFAAGTLIGMTALVATLIKQRREIGRLRGQIHGKPGSRPSSQLSEQAQSQAKGAA
;
A
#
# COMPACT_ATOMS: atom_id res chain seq x y z
N MET A 1 -20.98 -4.64 22.19
CA MET A 1 -20.28 -3.47 22.76
C MET A 1 -19.52 -2.65 21.71
N ARG A 2 -18.63 -3.23 20.88
CA ARG A 2 -17.87 -2.49 19.84
C ARG A 2 -18.74 -1.72 18.84
N ILE A 3 -19.86 -2.30 18.41
CA ILE A 3 -20.78 -1.63 17.47
C ILE A 3 -21.44 -0.39 18.11
N VAL A 4 -21.83 -0.49 19.38
CA VAL A 4 -22.46 0.60 20.13
C VAL A 4 -21.48 1.78 20.30
N ILE A 5 -20.23 1.48 20.64
CA ILE A 5 -19.16 2.49 20.74
C ILE A 5 -18.88 3.14 19.38
N TRP A 6 -18.88 2.37 18.29
CA TRP A 6 -18.68 2.91 16.95
C TRP A 6 -19.85 3.80 16.51
N LEU A 7 -21.09 3.38 16.75
CA LEU A 7 -22.29 4.19 16.50
C LEU A 7 -22.28 5.48 17.33
N LEU A 8 -21.97 5.41 18.62
CA LEU A 8 -21.87 6.60 19.46
C LEU A 8 -20.82 7.58 18.94
N ARG A 9 -19.63 7.08 18.54
CA ARG A 9 -18.58 7.90 17.91
C ARG A 9 -19.07 8.53 16.60
N ALA A 10 -19.78 7.78 15.77
CA ALA A 10 -20.36 8.30 14.53
C ALA A 10 -21.41 9.38 14.80
N THR A 11 -22.32 9.16 15.75
CA THR A 11 -23.33 10.15 16.16
C THR A 11 -22.67 11.44 16.64
N ILE A 12 -21.70 11.35 17.57
CA ILE A 12 -20.97 12.52 18.08
C ILE A 12 -20.26 13.26 16.93
N PHE A 13 -19.58 12.52 16.05
CA PHE A 13 -18.90 13.10 14.89
C PHE A 13 -19.87 13.84 13.98
N VAL A 14 -21.00 13.22 13.61
CA VAL A 14 -22.00 13.85 12.74
C VAL A 14 -22.58 15.10 13.37
N THR A 15 -22.86 15.10 14.68
CA THR A 15 -23.34 16.29 15.39
C THR A 15 -22.30 17.41 15.37
N LEU A 16 -21.05 17.13 15.74
CA LEU A 16 -19.99 18.13 15.76
C LEU A 16 -19.64 18.65 14.35
N PHE A 17 -19.59 17.75 13.36
CA PHE A 17 -19.35 18.12 11.96
C PHE A 17 -20.50 18.95 11.41
N GLY A 18 -21.75 18.57 11.68
CA GLY A 18 -22.93 19.35 11.30
C GLY A 18 -22.93 20.74 11.93
N LEU A 19 -22.50 20.85 13.19
CA LEU A 19 -22.28 22.15 13.83
C LEU A 19 -21.16 22.93 13.13
N ALA A 20 -20.03 22.31 12.80
CA ALA A 20 -18.96 22.97 12.05
C ALA A 20 -19.47 23.48 10.69
N VAL A 21 -20.22 22.68 9.95
CA VAL A 21 -20.84 23.04 8.66
C VAL A 21 -21.79 24.23 8.84
N LYS A 22 -22.66 24.21 9.86
CA LYS A 22 -23.61 25.31 10.13
C LYS A 22 -22.96 26.60 10.64
N ASN A 23 -21.86 26.49 11.38
CA ASN A 23 -21.17 27.63 11.99
C ASN A 23 -19.97 28.13 11.14
N SER A 24 -19.65 27.45 10.03
CA SER A 24 -18.62 27.91 9.11
C SER A 24 -19.18 28.99 8.18
N ALA A 25 -18.38 30.01 7.91
CA ALA A 25 -18.68 30.92 6.83
C ALA A 25 -18.73 30.15 5.49
N PRO A 26 -19.77 30.34 4.66
CA PRO A 26 -19.80 29.80 3.32
C PRO A 26 -18.68 30.43 2.49
N VAL A 27 -17.97 29.62 1.71
CA VAL A 27 -16.89 30.06 0.81
C VAL A 27 -17.28 29.70 -0.62
N ASP A 28 -17.01 30.63 -1.56
CA ASP A 28 -17.15 30.37 -2.98
C ASP A 28 -16.00 29.49 -3.47
N VAL A 29 -16.29 28.23 -3.78
CA VAL A 29 -15.36 27.32 -4.44
C VAL A 29 -15.43 27.59 -5.93
N ARG A 30 -14.46 28.35 -6.45
CA ARG A 30 -14.31 28.64 -7.87
C ARG A 30 -13.60 27.48 -8.57
N LEU A 31 -14.32 26.76 -9.40
CA LEU A 31 -13.79 25.69 -10.23
C LEU A 31 -13.31 26.24 -11.59
N TYR A 32 -12.54 25.44 -12.31
CA TYR A 32 -11.88 25.81 -13.57
C TYR A 32 -12.84 26.17 -14.73
N LEU A 33 -14.16 26.01 -14.58
CA LEU A 33 -15.19 26.23 -15.62
C LEU A 33 -16.09 27.44 -15.33
N ASP A 34 -15.57 28.47 -14.65
CA ASP A 34 -16.35 29.62 -14.11
C ASP A 34 -17.51 29.22 -13.18
N ALA A 35 -17.58 27.95 -12.77
CA ALA A 35 -18.54 27.44 -11.82
C ALA A 35 -18.10 27.81 -10.40
N ALA A 36 -18.89 28.63 -9.72
CA ALA A 36 -18.74 28.93 -8.30
C ALA A 36 -19.78 28.13 -7.51
N TRP A 37 -19.31 27.27 -6.60
CA TRP A 37 -20.20 26.55 -5.68
C TRP A 37 -19.98 27.03 -4.25
N GLN A 38 -21.06 27.45 -3.59
CA GLN A 38 -21.02 27.84 -2.19
C GLN A 38 -21.06 26.60 -1.32
N ALA A 39 -19.97 26.37 -0.60
CA ALA A 39 -19.85 25.28 0.36
C ALA A 39 -19.20 25.77 1.66
N PRO A 40 -19.58 25.21 2.82
CA PRO A 40 -18.88 25.48 4.08
C PRO A 40 -17.41 25.06 3.99
N LEU A 41 -16.50 25.93 4.44
CA LEU A 41 -15.05 25.69 4.35
C LEU A 41 -14.62 24.34 4.96
N SER A 42 -15.25 23.96 6.07
CA SER A 42 -15.04 22.67 6.74
C SER A 42 -15.30 21.47 5.84
N LEU A 43 -16.34 21.52 5.00
CA LEU A 43 -16.67 20.47 4.04
C LEU A 43 -15.62 20.38 2.93
N VAL A 44 -15.17 21.54 2.42
CA VAL A 44 -14.16 21.63 1.36
C VAL A 44 -12.83 21.02 1.82
N ILE A 45 -12.39 21.34 3.04
CA ILE A 45 -11.18 20.80 3.64
C ILE A 45 -11.31 19.28 3.81
N LEU A 46 -12.43 18.80 4.35
CA LEU A 46 -12.66 17.37 4.55
C LEU A 46 -12.63 16.60 3.22
N ALA A 47 -13.30 17.12 2.19
CA ALA A 47 -13.33 16.51 0.87
C ALA A 47 -11.93 16.46 0.23
N SER A 48 -11.18 17.56 0.30
CA SER A 48 -9.81 17.65 -0.23
C SER A 48 -8.86 16.69 0.48
N PHE A 49 -8.97 16.60 1.81
CA PHE A 49 -8.17 15.68 2.61
C PHE A 49 -8.52 14.22 2.31
N ALA A 50 -9.81 13.88 2.20
CA ALA A 50 -10.24 12.53 1.84
C ALA A 50 -9.73 12.14 0.45
N ALA A 51 -9.85 13.02 -0.54
CA ALA A 51 -9.32 12.79 -1.89
C ALA A 51 -7.80 12.60 -1.88
N GLY A 52 -7.06 13.49 -1.19
CA GLY A 52 -5.61 13.37 -1.05
C GLY A 52 -5.17 12.10 -0.33
N THR A 53 -5.91 11.68 0.71
CA THR A 53 -5.66 10.44 1.44
C THR A 53 -5.87 9.21 0.54
N LEU A 54 -6.92 9.18 -0.29
CA LEU A 54 -7.16 8.08 -1.23
C LEU A 54 -6.03 7.97 -2.26
N ILE A 55 -5.59 9.11 -2.82
CA ILE A 55 -4.47 9.16 -3.76
C ILE A 55 -3.18 8.69 -3.08
N GLY A 56 -2.89 9.21 -1.89
CA GLY A 56 -1.72 8.82 -1.09
C GLY A 56 -1.73 7.33 -0.74
N MET A 57 -2.86 6.81 -0.25
CA MET A 57 -3.04 5.40 0.10
C MET A 57 -2.80 4.50 -1.12
N THR A 58 -3.25 4.92 -2.31
CA THR A 58 -3.00 4.19 -3.55
C THR A 58 -1.51 4.11 -3.88
N ALA A 59 -0.77 5.21 -3.71
CA ALA A 59 0.68 5.24 -3.90
C ALA A 59 1.42 4.36 -2.85
N LEU A 60 0.98 4.40 -1.59
CA LEU A 60 1.49 3.54 -0.51
C LEU A 60 1.26 2.05 -0.83
N VAL A 61 0.05 1.66 -1.22
CA VAL A 61 -0.29 0.29 -1.60
C VAL A 61 0.54 -0.17 -2.80
N ALA A 62 0.67 0.66 -3.84
CA ALA A 62 1.51 0.34 -5.00
C ALA A 62 2.99 0.10 -4.60
N THR A 63 3.51 0.91 -3.67
CA THR A 63 4.88 0.76 -3.15
C THR A 63 5.03 -0.53 -2.35
N LEU A 64 4.07 -0.85 -1.47
CA LEU A 64 4.07 -2.10 -0.70
C LEU A 64 4.04 -3.34 -1.61
N ILE A 65 3.31 -3.30 -2.73
CA ILE A 65 3.28 -4.40 -3.71
C ILE A 65 4.66 -4.58 -4.36
N LYS A 66 5.31 -3.48 -4.79
CA LYS A 66 6.66 -3.53 -5.38
C LYS A 66 7.68 -4.10 -4.39
N GLN A 67 7.66 -3.61 -3.15
CA GLN A 67 8.53 -4.09 -2.08
C GLN A 67 8.33 -5.58 -1.79
N ARG A 68 7.06 -6.05 -1.73
CA ARG A 68 6.76 -7.48 -1.53
C ARG A 68 7.34 -8.36 -2.64
N ARG A 69 7.32 -7.89 -3.90
CA ARG A 69 7.91 -8.63 -5.04
C ARG A 69 9.43 -8.69 -4.95
N GLU A 70 10.09 -7.60 -4.57
CA GLU A 70 11.54 -7.60 -4.33
C GLU A 70 11.91 -8.54 -3.19
N ILE A 71 11.23 -8.47 -2.05
CA ILE A 71 11.48 -9.38 -0.92
C ILE A 71 11.36 -10.84 -1.35
N GLY A 72 10.37 -11.20 -2.19
CA GLY A 72 10.24 -12.55 -2.74
C GLY A 72 11.43 -12.96 -3.60
N ARG A 73 11.92 -12.06 -4.47
CA ARG A 73 13.10 -12.32 -5.33
C ARG A 73 14.38 -12.46 -4.51
N LEU A 74 14.61 -11.58 -3.52
CA LEU A 74 15.77 -11.66 -2.63
C LEU A 74 15.72 -12.96 -1.80
N ARG A 75 14.56 -13.35 -1.28
CA ARG A 75 14.39 -14.62 -0.57
C ARG A 75 14.69 -15.83 -1.46
N GLY A 76 14.30 -15.78 -2.73
CA GLY A 76 14.60 -16.83 -3.73
C GLY A 76 16.10 -16.96 -4.03
N GLN A 77 16.87 -15.88 -3.98
CA GLN A 77 18.34 -15.92 -4.13
C GLN A 77 19.02 -16.51 -2.90
N ILE A 78 18.53 -16.20 -1.70
CA ILE A 78 19.05 -16.78 -0.45
C ILE A 78 18.77 -18.29 -0.37
N HIS A 79 17.61 -18.75 -0.88
CA HIS A 79 17.22 -20.17 -0.87
C HIS A 79 17.60 -20.93 -2.16
N GLY A 80 18.15 -20.23 -3.16
CA GLY A 80 18.64 -20.78 -4.42
C GLY A 80 19.98 -21.51 -4.25
N LYS A 81 19.91 -22.72 -3.67
CA LYS A 81 20.80 -23.87 -3.86
C LYS A 81 22.32 -23.65 -3.65
N PRO A 82 22.83 -23.79 -2.40
CA PRO A 82 24.20 -24.22 -2.18
C PRO A 82 24.28 -25.71 -2.51
N GLY A 83 24.73 -26.06 -3.72
CA GLY A 83 24.99 -27.46 -4.08
C GLY A 83 24.37 -27.92 -5.39
N SER A 84 24.65 -27.22 -6.48
CA SER A 84 24.79 -27.89 -7.77
C SER A 84 26.28 -28.00 -8.08
N ARG A 85 27.00 -28.85 -7.31
CA ARG A 85 28.16 -29.52 -7.91
C ARG A 85 27.58 -30.41 -9.00
N PRO A 86 27.97 -30.23 -10.27
CA PRO A 86 27.44 -31.07 -11.34
C PRO A 86 27.76 -32.51 -10.99
N SER A 87 26.75 -33.35 -10.78
CA SER A 87 26.91 -34.79 -10.59
C SER A 87 27.62 -35.44 -11.79
N SER A 88 27.64 -34.77 -12.94
CA SER A 88 28.48 -35.10 -14.09
C SER A 88 29.98 -35.07 -13.77
N GLN A 89 30.46 -34.12 -12.95
CA GLN A 89 31.88 -34.06 -12.56
C GLN A 89 32.25 -35.17 -11.57
N LEU A 90 31.33 -35.55 -10.67
CA LEU A 90 31.54 -36.68 -9.76
C LEU A 90 31.62 -38.01 -10.51
N SER A 91 30.78 -38.21 -11.54
CA SER A 91 30.85 -39.41 -12.38
C SER A 91 32.07 -39.42 -13.30
N GLU A 92 32.47 -38.27 -13.85
CA GLU A 92 33.60 -38.16 -14.77
C GLU A 92 34.94 -38.34 -14.04
N GLN A 93 35.04 -37.85 -12.80
CA GLN A 93 36.20 -38.03 -11.93
C GLN A 93 36.30 -39.47 -11.38
N ALA A 94 35.17 -40.11 -11.05
CA ALA A 94 35.13 -41.52 -10.66
C ALA A 94 35.51 -42.46 -11.83
N GLN A 95 35.08 -42.15 -13.05
CA GLN A 95 35.45 -42.92 -14.25
C GLN A 95 36.92 -42.72 -14.64
N SER A 96 37.47 -41.51 -14.46
CA SER A 96 38.90 -41.22 -14.65
C SER A 96 39.78 -42.00 -13.66
N GLN A 97 39.39 -42.11 -12.38
CA GLN A 97 40.14 -42.87 -11.38
C GLN A 97 40.10 -44.39 -11.62
N ALA A 98 38.95 -44.94 -12.05
CA ALA A 98 38.83 -46.36 -12.33
C ALA A 98 39.67 -46.82 -13.54
N LYS A 99 39.98 -45.91 -14.47
CA LYS A 99 40.72 -46.21 -15.71
C LYS A 99 42.25 -46.13 -15.57
N GLY A 100 42.76 -45.56 -14.47
CA GLY A 100 44.20 -45.45 -14.20
C GLY A 100 44.77 -46.54 -13.28
N ALA A 101 43.93 -47.44 -12.76
CA ALA A 101 44.31 -48.53 -11.86
C ALA A 101 44.32 -49.91 -12.53
N ALA A 102 44.11 -49.97 -13.85
CA ALA A 102 44.19 -51.16 -14.70
C ALA A 102 45.34 -50.97 -15.70
#